data_AF-T0P9K3-F1
#
_entry.id   AF-T0P9K3-F1
#
_cell.length_a   1.000
_cell.length_b   1.000
_cell.length_c   1.000
_cell.angle_alpha   90.00
_cell.angle_beta   90.00
_cell.angle_gamma   90.00
#
_symmetry.space_group_name_H-M   'P 1'
#
loop_
_entity.id
_entity.type
_entity.pdbx_description
1 polymer ?
#
loop_
_entity_poly.entity_id
_entity_poly.type
_entity_poly.pdbx_seq_one_letter_code
_entity_poly.pdbx_strand_id
1 'polypeptide(L)'
;MKPIIPIIMIIVCLTLGGTLIFLKKDKRKCKDALNKDEHTANEFVNVKDIKDRFLYTRDGQIIMYIKINPISIDLFSERRKETIKQNTYSGAF
;
A
#
# COMPACT_ATOMS: atom_id res chain seq x y z
N MET A 1 -32.18 -27.12 43.55
CA MET A 1 -30.91 -27.04 42.76
C MET A 1 -30.51 -25.57 42.69
N LYS A 2 -29.41 -25.18 43.34
CA LYS A 2 -29.01 -23.75 43.45
C LYS A 2 -28.33 -23.33 42.14
N PRO A 3 -28.71 -22.20 41.50
CA PRO A 3 -28.18 -21.76 40.19
C PRO A 3 -26.71 -21.27 40.22
N ILE A 4 -25.95 -21.70 41.22
CA ILE A 4 -24.58 -21.25 41.50
C ILE A 4 -23.58 -21.91 40.52
N ILE A 5 -23.83 -23.16 40.14
CA ILE A 5 -22.98 -23.95 39.24
C ILE A 5 -22.82 -23.31 37.86
N PRO A 6 -23.90 -22.90 37.13
CA PRO A 6 -23.75 -22.28 35.81
C PRO A 6 -23.06 -20.90 35.87
N ILE A 7 -23.24 -20.14 36.95
CA ILE A 7 -22.60 -18.83 37.11
C ILE A 7 -21.09 -18.98 37.28
N ILE A 8 -20.64 -19.94 38.09
CA ILE A 8 -19.21 -20.24 38.27
C ILE A 8 -18.59 -20.70 36.94
N MET A 9 -19.30 -21.53 36.16
CA MET A 9 -18.81 -22.02 34.87
C MET A 9 -18.57 -20.89 33.86
N ILE A 10 -19.47 -19.91 33.80
CA ILE A 10 -19.33 -18.75 32.91
C ILE A 10 -18.13 -17.88 33.33
N ILE A 11 -17.93 -17.67 34.62
CA ILE A 11 -16.79 -16.89 35.15
C ILE A 11 -15.47 -17.57 34.77
N VAL A 12 -15.39 -18.90 34.90
CA VAL A 12 -14.20 -19.69 34.52
C VAL A 12 -13.94 -19.60 33.01
N CYS A 13 -14.98 -19.67 32.18
CA CYS A 13 -14.82 -19.52 30.72
C CYS A 13 -14.34 -18.12 30.31
N LEU A 14 -14.81 -17.06 30.98
CA LEU A 14 -14.41 -15.68 30.67
C LEU A 14 -12.96 -15.41 31.07
N THR A 15 -12.49 -15.96 32.19
CA THR A 15 -11.10 -15.77 32.65
C THR A 15 -10.10 -16.54 31.78
N LEU A 16 -10.39 -17.81 31.45
CA LEU A 16 -9.54 -18.62 30.57
C LEU A 16 -9.59 -18.16 29.10
N GLY A 17 -10.77 -17.82 28.58
CA GLY A 17 -10.91 -17.33 27.21
C GLY A 17 -10.31 -15.94 27.01
N GLY A 18 -10.51 -15.03 27.96
CA GLY A 18 -10.02 -13.66 27.90
C GLY A 18 -8.48 -13.56 27.89
N THR A 19 -7.81 -14.37 28.72
CA THR A 19 -6.35 -14.40 28.80
C THR A 19 -5.69 -14.92 27.52
N LEU A 20 -6.25 -15.97 26.89
CA LEU A 20 -5.78 -16.49 25.61
C LEU A 20 -5.93 -15.49 24.45
N ILE A 21 -7.04 -14.74 24.41
CA ILE A 21 -7.28 -13.71 23.39
C ILE A 21 -6.29 -12.55 23.54
N PHE A 22 -5.97 -12.16 24.79
CA PHE A 22 -5.01 -11.10 25.07
C PHE A 22 -3.59 -11.46 24.61
N LEU A 23 -3.12 -12.68 24.91
CA LEU A 23 -1.81 -13.17 24.47
C LEU A 23 -1.69 -13.24 22.93
N LYS A 24 -2.77 -13.56 22.23
CA LYS A 24 -2.79 -13.62 20.76
C LYS A 24 -2.82 -12.23 20.10
N LYS A 25 -3.18 -11.18 20.83
CA LYS A 25 -3.19 -9.79 20.35
C LYS A 25 -1.79 -9.17 20.28
N ASP A 26 -0.89 -9.59 21.18
CA ASP A 26 0.48 -9.09 21.24
C ASP A 26 1.30 -9.45 19.97
N LYS A 27 1.13 -10.69 19.47
CA LYS A 27 1.82 -11.16 18.25
C LYS A 27 1.45 -10.40 16.97
N ARG A 28 0.34 -9.63 16.95
CA ARG A 28 -0.03 -8.81 15.79
C ARG A 28 0.70 -7.46 15.78
N LYS A 29 1.08 -6.93 16.94
CA LYS A 29 1.77 -5.63 17.03
C LYS A 29 3.20 -5.64 16.48
N CYS A 30 3.84 -6.80 16.41
CA CYS A 30 5.19 -6.93 15.85
C CYS A 30 5.21 -6.77 14.31
N LYS A 31 4.11 -7.08 13.61
CA LYS A 31 3.99 -6.85 12.16
C LYS A 31 3.82 -5.36 11.81
N ASP A 32 3.26 -4.57 12.71
CA ASP A 32 3.03 -3.14 12.49
C ASP A 32 4.30 -2.30 12.73
N ALA A 33 5.29 -2.83 13.45
CA ALA A 33 6.52 -2.11 13.78
C ALA A 33 7.56 -2.11 12.64
N LEU A 34 7.54 -3.12 11.77
CA LEU A 34 8.43 -3.24 10.60
C LEU A 34 7.98 -2.37 9.41
N ASN A 35 6.77 -1.82 9.45
CA ASN A 35 6.15 -1.09 8.34
C ASN A 35 6.19 0.45 8.52
N LYS A 36 6.81 0.96 9.59
CA LYS A 36 6.77 2.40 9.93
C LYS A 36 7.54 3.30 8.96
N ASP A 37 8.52 2.75 8.26
CA ASP A 37 9.33 3.48 7.27
C ASP A 37 8.97 3.10 5.81
N GLU A 38 7.94 2.27 5.61
CA GLU A 38 7.46 1.95 4.26
C GLU A 38 6.57 3.09 3.75
N HIS A 39 7.19 4.09 3.12
CA HIS A 39 6.46 5.09 2.37
C HIS A 39 5.90 4.47 1.09
N THR A 40 4.58 4.52 0.95
CA THR A 40 3.96 4.11 -0.32
C THR A 40 4.38 5.09 -1.42
N ALA A 41 4.48 4.62 -2.67
CA ALA A 41 4.81 5.49 -3.80
C ALA A 41 3.87 6.70 -3.89
N ASN A 42 2.58 6.51 -3.60
CA ASN A 42 1.59 7.58 -3.58
C ASN A 42 1.89 8.64 -2.52
N GLU A 43 2.34 8.23 -1.34
CA GLU A 43 2.75 9.18 -0.30
C GLU A 43 4.00 9.96 -0.69
N PHE A 44 4.97 9.32 -1.34
CA PHE A 44 6.16 9.97 -1.87
C PHE A 44 5.82 11.03 -2.92
N VAL A 45 4.87 10.75 -3.82
CA VAL A 45 4.50 11.66 -4.92
C VAL A 45 3.34 12.63 -4.60
N ASN A 46 2.96 12.79 -3.33
CA ASN A 46 1.85 13.65 -2.90
C ASN A 46 0.48 13.30 -3.55
N VAL A 47 0.22 12.01 -3.77
CA VAL A 47 -1.05 11.52 -4.33
C VAL A 47 -1.94 11.01 -3.20
N LYS A 48 -3.14 11.57 -3.10
CA LYS A 48 -4.19 11.12 -2.18
C LYS A 48 -5.06 10.04 -2.82
N ASP A 49 -5.50 10.25 -4.06
CA ASP A 49 -6.37 9.31 -4.78
C ASP A 49 -6.26 9.52 -6.30
N ILE A 50 -6.60 8.50 -7.08
CA ILE A 50 -6.65 8.56 -8.54
C ILE A 50 -8.01 8.03 -8.99
N LYS A 51 -8.79 8.85 -9.71
CA LYS A 51 -10.05 8.44 -10.31
C LYS A 51 -10.11 8.86 -11.77
N ASP A 52 -10.40 7.91 -12.65
CA ASP A 52 -10.45 8.09 -14.10
C ASP A 52 -9.19 8.73 -14.68
N ARG A 53 -9.25 10.04 -14.98
CA ARG A 53 -8.15 10.85 -15.53
C ARG A 53 -7.68 11.95 -14.57
N PHE A 54 -8.14 11.91 -13.32
CA PHE A 54 -7.86 12.92 -12.31
C PHE A 54 -7.04 12.33 -11.17
N LEU A 55 -6.02 13.07 -10.79
CA LEU A 55 -5.15 12.81 -9.66
C LEU A 55 -5.45 13.86 -8.58
N TYR A 56 -5.87 13.38 -7.42
CA TYR A 56 -6.19 14.20 -6.26
C TYR A 56 -4.98 14.23 -5.34
N THR A 57 -4.47 15.41 -5.05
CA THR A 57 -3.28 15.57 -4.20
C THR A 57 -3.66 15.75 -2.73
N ARG A 58 -2.70 15.59 -1.80
CA ARG A 58 -2.98 15.78 -0.36
C ARG A 58 -3.13 17.26 0.01
N ASP A 59 -2.58 18.17 -0.79
CA ASP A 59 -2.70 19.62 -0.68
C ASP A 59 -3.96 20.19 -1.38
N GLY A 60 -4.85 19.33 -1.88
CA GLY A 60 -6.16 19.74 -2.37
C GLY A 60 -6.21 20.17 -3.85
N GLN A 61 -5.16 19.93 -4.61
CA GLN A 61 -5.13 20.15 -6.05
C GLN A 61 -5.76 18.97 -6.81
N ILE A 62 -6.28 19.26 -8.00
CA ILE A 62 -6.81 18.26 -8.93
C ILE A 62 -6.04 18.41 -10.23
N ILE A 63 -5.31 17.36 -10.62
CA ILE A 63 -4.48 17.35 -11.82
C ILE A 63 -5.09 16.36 -12.81
N MET A 64 -5.32 16.79 -14.04
CA MET A 64 -5.73 15.90 -15.12
C MET A 64 -4.50 15.34 -15.83
N TYR A 65 -4.48 14.02 -16.11
CA TYR A 65 -3.36 13.37 -16.79
C TYR A 65 -3.79 12.55 -18.01
N ILE A 66 -2.83 12.31 -18.90
CA ILE A 66 -2.96 11.37 -20.02
C ILE A 66 -1.97 10.22 -19.79
N LYS A 67 -2.48 8.98 -19.75
CA LYS A 67 -1.63 7.80 -19.64
C LYS A 67 -1.01 7.48 -21.00
N ILE A 68 0.31 7.61 -21.09
CA ILE A 68 1.08 7.18 -22.25
C ILE A 68 1.57 5.76 -22.00
N ASN A 69 1.10 4.79 -22.78
CA ASN A 69 1.59 3.42 -22.71
C ASN A 69 2.98 3.34 -23.37
N PRO A 70 3.91 2.51 -22.85
CA PRO A 70 5.20 2.34 -23.48
C PRO A 70 5.04 1.80 -24.90
N ILE A 71 5.75 2.40 -25.84
CA ILE A 71 5.84 1.92 -27.22
C ILE A 71 6.96 0.88 -27.26
N SER A 72 6.71 -0.30 -27.84
CA SER A 72 7.78 -1.27 -28.04
C SER A 72 8.84 -0.68 -28.97
N ILE A 73 10.06 -0.54 -28.45
CA ILE A 73 11.21 0.00 -29.20
C ILE A 73 11.54 -0.89 -30.41
N ASP A 74 11.21 -2.18 -30.34
CA ASP A 74 11.43 -3.14 -31.42
C ASP A 74 10.56 -2.86 -32.65
N LEU A 75 9.42 -2.20 -32.49
CA LEU A 75 8.53 -1.78 -33.57
C LEU A 75 9.06 -0.56 -34.35
N PHE A 76 10.08 0.12 -33.83
CA PHE A 76 10.70 1.21 -34.57
C PHE A 76 11.58 0.69 -35.71
N SER A 77 11.65 1.46 -36.80
CA SER A 77 12.63 1.21 -37.84
C SER A 77 14.05 1.41 -37.30
N GLU A 78 15.03 0.72 -37.88
CA GLU A 78 16.43 0.82 -37.46
C GLU A 78 16.93 2.27 -37.43
N ARG A 79 16.55 3.08 -38.43
CA ARG A 79 16.84 4.52 -38.45
C ARG A 79 16.30 5.25 -37.21
N ARG A 80 15.06 4.96 -36.80
CA ARG A 80 14.43 5.61 -35.65
C ARG A 80 15.04 5.13 -34.34
N LYS A 81 15.48 3.87 -34.26
CA LYS A 81 16.26 3.35 -33.12
C LYS A 81 17.61 4.09 -32.99
N GLU A 82 18.33 4.30 -34.09
CA GLU A 82 19.61 5.03 -34.09
C GLU A 82 19.45 6.49 -33.65
N THR A 83 18.44 7.21 -34.15
CA THR A 83 18.15 8.58 -33.73
C THR A 83 17.82 8.68 -32.24
N ILE A 84 17.01 7.76 -31.72
CA ILE A 84 16.66 7.75 -30.29
C ILE A 84 17.90 7.44 -29.43
N LYS A 85 18.75 6.49 -29.85
CA LYS A 85 20.02 6.21 -29.17
C LYS A 85 20.87 7.48 -29.08
N GLN A 86 21.11 8.16 -30.20
CA GLN A 86 21.96 9.36 -30.25
C GLN A 86 21.42 10.51 -29.38
N ASN A 87 20.10 10.74 -29.40
CA ASN A 87 19.47 11.78 -28.57
C ASN A 87 19.56 11.46 -27.07
N THR A 88 19.41 10.19 -26.68
CA THR A 88 19.56 9.77 -25.28
C THR A 88 20.99 9.95 -24.79
N TYR A 89 22.00 9.63 -25.61
CA TYR A 89 23.40 9.86 -25.26
C TYR A 89 23.77 11.35 -25.22
N SER A 90 23.14 12.19 -26.04
CA SER A 90 23.41 13.63 -26.07
C SER A 90 22.76 14.41 -24.92
N GLY A 91 21.66 13.92 -24.35
CA GLY A 91 20.98 14.55 -23.21
C GLY A 91 21.43 14.07 -21.84
N ALA A 92 22.42 13.16 -21.78
CA ALA A 92 23.00 12.62 -20.55
C ALA A 92 24.23 13.40 -20.05
N PHE A 93 24.49 14.60 -20.59
CA PHE A 93 25.53 15.53 -20.19
C PHE A 93 24.95 16.92 -19.95
#